data_AF-X6LKV3-F1
#
_entry.id   AF-X6LKV3-F1
#
_cell.length_a   1.000
_cell.length_b   1.000
_cell.length_c   1.000
_cell.angle_alpha   90.00
_cell.angle_beta   90.00
_cell.angle_gamma   90.00
#
_symmetry.space_group_name_H-M   'P 1'
#
loop_
_entity.id
_entity.type
_entity.pdbx_description
1 polymer ?
#
loop_
_entity_poly.entity_id
_entity_poly.type
_entity_poly.pdbx_seq_one_letter_code
_entity_poly.pdbx_strand_id
1 'polypeptide(L)'
;MNKKNKMNDNLDWTVQQYETTLKHFPNLNKMMEEPFLLRMILTVLPSLMKRHSIGTKISKSQVYEVFNEQWIDVHVKNVVNKLSELRIQSNPKKIKAAFYLYCQDLAFEMFIQGNQVATENDYREYETDKIWSKLDPIIETETKSEDEKLEIKENESNTTVTKKQDAWDQYFNGDSIAKYALRRVGDNKYQF
;
A
#
# COMPACT_ATOMS: atom_id res chain seq x y z
N MET A 1 -6.24 35.69 -3.61
CA MET A 1 -7.37 34.96 -3.00
C MET A 1 -6.90 33.59 -2.55
N ASN A 2 -6.63 33.41 -1.26
CA ASN A 2 -6.19 32.14 -0.69
C ASN A 2 -7.37 31.16 -0.71
N LYS A 3 -7.35 30.18 -1.62
CA LYS A 3 -8.26 29.03 -1.52
C LYS A 3 -7.90 28.32 -0.22
N LYS A 4 -8.70 28.51 0.82
CA LYS A 4 -8.66 27.66 2.03
C LYS A 4 -8.67 26.21 1.53
N ASN A 5 -7.59 25.48 1.81
CA ASN A 5 -7.55 24.05 1.63
C ASN A 5 -8.77 23.48 2.40
N LYS A 6 -9.76 22.92 1.69
CA LYS A 6 -10.89 22.13 2.22
C LYS A 6 -10.37 20.83 2.86
N MET A 7 -9.43 20.94 3.77
CA MET A 7 -8.66 19.83 4.32
C MET A 7 -9.00 19.64 5.80
N ASN A 8 -9.93 20.44 6.32
CA ASN A 8 -10.14 20.60 7.74
C ASN A 8 -11.60 20.84 8.14
N ASP A 9 -12.57 20.35 7.36
CA ASP A 9 -13.99 20.42 7.75
C ASP A 9 -14.28 19.64 9.06
N ASN A 10 -13.30 18.87 9.57
CA ASN A 10 -13.36 18.16 10.85
C ASN A 10 -12.61 18.88 12.01
N LEU A 11 -11.89 19.98 11.75
CA LEU A 11 -11.18 20.74 12.80
C LEU A 11 -12.04 21.84 13.43
N ASP A 12 -13.29 21.95 12.98
CA ASP A 12 -14.27 22.93 13.48
C ASP A 12 -15.07 22.40 14.68
N TRP A 13 -14.75 21.21 15.20
CA TRP A 13 -15.44 20.69 16.38
C TRP A 13 -14.98 21.41 17.65
N THR A 14 -15.91 22.03 18.34
CA THR A 14 -15.66 22.64 19.66
C THR A 14 -15.54 21.59 20.74
N VAL A 15 -14.89 21.92 21.85
CA VAL A 15 -14.79 21.04 23.04
C VAL A 15 -16.16 20.53 23.48
N GLN A 16 -17.18 21.41 23.45
CA GLN A 16 -18.55 21.05 23.80
C GLN A 16 -19.16 20.03 22.83
N GLN A 17 -18.87 20.13 21.53
CA GLN A 17 -19.33 19.15 20.54
C GLN A 17 -18.71 17.76 20.75
N TYR A 18 -17.41 17.70 21.07
CA TYR A 18 -16.77 16.44 21.46
C TYR A 18 -17.42 15.84 22.71
N GLU A 19 -17.55 16.62 23.79
CA GLU A 19 -18.11 16.15 25.05
C GLU A 19 -19.56 15.66 24.91
N THR A 20 -20.41 16.45 24.25
CA THR A 20 -21.82 16.11 24.03
C THR A 20 -21.97 14.88 23.15
N THR A 21 -21.15 14.74 22.10
CA THR A 21 -21.18 13.55 21.24
C THR A 21 -20.78 12.30 22.03
N LEU A 22 -19.69 12.35 22.80
CA LEU A 22 -19.18 11.19 23.54
C LEU A 22 -20.15 10.69 24.62
N LYS A 23 -20.99 11.57 25.20
CA LYS A 23 -22.06 11.16 26.13
C LYS A 23 -23.06 10.20 25.49
N HIS A 24 -23.25 10.25 24.18
CA HIS A 24 -24.16 9.37 23.45
C HIS A 24 -23.55 7.99 23.10
N PHE A 25 -22.26 7.77 23.37
CA PHE A 25 -21.55 6.53 23.05
C PHE A 25 -20.77 6.01 24.27
N PRO A 26 -21.45 5.35 25.23
CA PRO A 26 -20.84 4.91 26.50
C PRO A 26 -19.62 3.99 26.31
N ASN A 27 -19.65 3.17 25.26
CA ASN A 27 -18.55 2.27 24.89
C ASN A 27 -17.29 3.02 24.46
N LEU A 28 -17.40 4.20 23.83
CA LEU A 28 -16.24 5.01 23.47
C LEU A 28 -15.60 5.64 24.71
N ASN A 29 -16.41 6.11 25.67
CA ASN A 29 -15.88 6.65 26.93
C ASN A 29 -15.00 5.64 27.66
N LYS A 30 -15.41 4.37 27.70
CA LYS A 30 -14.58 3.30 28.29
C LYS A 30 -13.29 3.06 27.51
N MET A 31 -13.31 3.14 26.18
CA MET A 31 -12.11 2.98 25.36
C MET A 31 -11.11 4.14 25.54
N MET A 32 -11.60 5.34 25.83
CA MET A 32 -10.78 6.54 26.05
C MET A 32 -9.96 6.51 27.35
N GLU A 33 -10.21 5.56 28.25
CA GLU A 33 -9.33 5.32 29.41
C GLU A 33 -7.91 4.95 28.97
N GLU A 34 -7.75 4.34 27.79
CA GLU A 34 -6.45 4.07 27.18
C GLU A 34 -5.93 5.32 26.46
N PRO A 35 -4.76 5.90 26.84
CA PRO A 35 -4.28 7.18 26.29
C PRO A 35 -4.12 7.19 24.76
N PHE A 36 -3.74 6.05 24.19
CA PHE A 36 -3.63 5.90 22.73
C PHE A 36 -4.99 5.95 22.04
N LEU A 37 -5.98 5.22 22.57
CA LEU A 37 -7.34 5.23 22.03
C LEU A 37 -8.02 6.57 22.25
N LEU A 38 -7.76 7.27 23.35
CA LEU A 38 -8.22 8.65 23.55
C LEU A 38 -7.82 9.53 22.37
N ARG A 39 -6.51 9.55 22.04
CA ARG A 39 -6.00 10.36 20.94
C ARG A 39 -6.61 9.96 19.60
N MET A 40 -6.71 8.65 19.32
CA MET A 40 -7.31 8.17 18.08
C MET A 40 -8.79 8.55 17.98
N ILE A 41 -9.57 8.29 19.02
CA ILE A 41 -11.01 8.60 19.06
C ILE A 41 -11.23 10.09 18.83
N LEU A 42 -10.50 10.96 19.52
CA LEU A 42 -10.59 12.41 19.32
C LEU A 42 -10.23 12.82 17.88
N THR A 43 -9.27 12.15 17.26
CA THR A 43 -8.88 12.44 15.87
C THR A 43 -9.98 12.06 14.87
N VAL A 44 -10.65 10.92 15.09
CA VAL A 44 -11.59 10.36 14.12
C VAL A 44 -13.06 10.61 14.43
N LEU A 45 -13.40 11.12 15.62
CA LEU A 45 -14.77 11.22 16.10
C LEU A 45 -15.72 11.85 15.08
N PRO A 46 -15.40 12.98 14.42
CA PRO A 46 -16.30 13.59 13.44
C PRO A 46 -16.62 12.66 12.25
N SER A 47 -15.62 11.89 11.77
CA SER A 47 -15.83 10.92 10.69
C SER A 47 -16.53 9.65 11.16
N LEU A 48 -16.28 9.24 12.40
CA LEU A 48 -16.95 8.11 13.03
C LEU A 48 -18.46 8.38 13.14
N MET A 49 -18.85 9.60 13.49
CA MET A 49 -20.26 10.00 13.59
C MET A 49 -20.97 10.11 12.24
N LYS A 50 -20.23 10.32 11.14
CA LYS A 50 -20.82 10.29 9.79
C LYS A 50 -21.20 8.86 9.36
N ARG A 51 -20.60 7.84 9.98
CA ARG A 51 -20.77 6.43 9.59
C ARG A 51 -21.71 5.64 10.49
N HIS A 52 -21.87 6.07 11.74
CA HIS A 52 -22.65 5.34 12.73
C HIS A 52 -23.76 6.22 13.28
N SER A 53 -24.96 5.64 13.40
CA SER A 53 -26.07 6.30 14.06
C SER A 53 -25.81 6.41 15.57
N ILE A 54 -26.44 7.42 16.17
CA ILE A 54 -26.43 7.66 17.61
C ILE A 54 -26.87 6.40 18.36
N GLY A 55 -26.13 6.02 19.40
CA GLY A 55 -26.42 4.84 20.23
C GLY A 55 -25.88 3.51 19.67
N THR A 56 -25.25 3.51 18.49
CA THR A 56 -24.55 2.33 17.97
C THR A 56 -23.38 1.94 18.86
N LYS A 57 -23.24 0.66 19.18
CA LYS A 57 -22.08 0.14 19.89
C LYS A 57 -20.88 0.06 18.94
N ILE A 58 -20.00 1.06 19.03
CA ILE A 58 -18.76 1.12 18.26
C ILE A 58 -17.68 0.24 18.91
N SER A 59 -17.02 -0.59 18.10
CA SER A 59 -15.93 -1.46 18.49
C SER A 59 -14.57 -0.78 18.33
N LYS A 60 -13.53 -1.32 19.00
CA LYS A 60 -12.14 -0.82 18.81
C LYS A 60 -11.71 -0.92 17.34
N SER A 61 -12.01 -2.03 16.67
CA SER A 61 -11.67 -2.24 15.25
C SER A 61 -12.29 -1.18 14.33
N GLN A 62 -13.53 -0.76 14.58
CA GLN A 62 -14.17 0.33 13.82
C GLN A 62 -13.46 1.68 14.02
N VAL A 63 -12.94 1.95 15.22
CA VAL A 63 -12.12 3.14 15.46
C VAL A 63 -10.83 3.06 14.64
N TYR A 64 -10.14 1.91 14.67
CA TYR A 64 -8.94 1.68 13.85
C TYR A 64 -9.23 1.81 12.35
N GLU A 65 -10.34 1.27 11.87
CA GLU A 65 -10.74 1.32 10.46
C GLU A 65 -10.91 2.77 9.98
N VAL A 66 -11.70 3.58 10.71
CA VAL A 66 -11.90 4.99 10.35
C VAL A 66 -10.60 5.79 10.43
N PHE A 67 -9.77 5.51 11.43
CA PHE A 67 -8.45 6.12 11.54
C PHE A 67 -7.56 5.79 10.34
N ASN A 68 -7.44 4.51 9.99
CA ASN A 68 -6.61 4.03 8.89
C ASN A 68 -7.08 4.62 7.56
N GLU A 69 -8.39 4.70 7.32
CA GLU A 69 -8.92 5.32 6.12
C GLU A 69 -8.58 6.81 6.02
N GLN A 70 -8.76 7.58 7.09
CA GLN A 70 -8.38 8.99 7.12
C GLN A 70 -6.87 9.16 6.90
N TRP A 71 -6.06 8.34 7.56
CA TRP A 71 -4.60 8.39 7.45
C TRP A 71 -4.15 8.11 6.01
N ILE A 72 -4.71 7.08 5.37
CA ILE A 72 -4.46 6.76 3.96
C ILE A 72 -4.88 7.91 3.06
N ASP A 73 -6.08 8.49 3.26
CA ASP A 73 -6.57 9.59 2.44
C ASP A 73 -5.66 10.82 2.49
N VAL A 74 -5.13 11.15 3.67
CA VAL A 74 -4.17 12.24 3.85
C VAL A 74 -2.89 11.97 3.05
N HIS A 75 -2.35 10.75 3.11
CA HIS A 75 -1.12 10.40 2.39
C HIS A 75 -1.31 10.33 0.88
N VAL A 76 -2.42 9.76 0.41
CA VAL A 76 -2.76 9.74 -1.02
C VAL A 76 -2.83 11.17 -1.55
N LYS A 77 -3.47 12.09 -0.80
CA LYS A 77 -3.52 13.50 -1.20
C LYS A 77 -2.14 14.14 -1.24
N ASN A 78 -1.27 13.86 -0.28
CA ASN A 78 0.11 14.36 -0.27
C ASN A 78 0.90 13.86 -1.48
N VAL A 79 0.78 12.58 -1.83
CA VAL A 79 1.42 11.99 -3.01
C VAL A 79 0.89 12.64 -4.29
N VAL A 80 -0.43 12.77 -4.42
CA VAL A 80 -1.06 13.41 -5.59
C VAL A 80 -0.60 14.86 -5.73
N ASN A 81 -0.51 15.62 -4.64
CA ASN A 81 -0.02 16.99 -4.66
C ASN A 81 1.44 17.06 -5.14
N LYS A 82 2.34 16.25 -4.58
CA LYS A 82 3.75 16.21 -5.02
C LYS A 82 3.90 15.82 -6.49
N LEU A 83 3.13 14.82 -6.95
CA LEU A 83 3.14 14.42 -8.36
C LEU A 83 2.61 15.55 -9.27
N SER A 84 1.63 16.32 -8.80
CA SER A 84 1.12 17.47 -9.55
C SER A 84 2.13 18.62 -9.66
N GLU A 85 2.97 18.84 -8.64
CA GLU A 85 4.08 19.81 -8.69
C GLU A 85 5.07 19.45 -9.81
N LEU A 86 5.26 18.15 -10.06
CA LEU A 86 6.07 17.60 -11.15
C LEU A 86 5.29 17.48 -12.48
N ARG A 87 4.07 18.01 -12.56
CA ARG A 87 3.15 17.92 -13.72
C ARG A 87 2.78 16.49 -14.13
N ILE A 88 2.87 15.53 -13.20
CA ILE A 88 2.48 14.14 -13.41
C ILE A 88 1.00 13.98 -13.07
N GLN A 89 0.20 13.66 -14.08
CA GLN A 89 -1.20 13.34 -13.86
C GLN A 89 -1.32 11.98 -13.17
N SER A 90 -2.01 11.97 -12.03
CA SER A 90 -2.14 10.79 -11.19
C SER A 90 -3.61 10.53 -10.86
N ASN A 91 -3.98 9.26 -10.71
CA ASN A 91 -5.33 8.87 -10.29
C ASN A 91 -5.35 8.57 -8.78
N PRO A 92 -5.96 9.43 -7.94
CA PRO A 92 -5.97 9.24 -6.49
C PRO A 92 -6.60 7.92 -6.05
N LYS A 93 -7.63 7.43 -6.78
CA LYS A 93 -8.30 6.17 -6.45
C LYS A 93 -7.37 4.97 -6.66
N LYS A 94 -6.59 4.99 -7.75
CA LYS A 94 -5.59 3.95 -8.03
C LYS A 94 -4.48 3.97 -6.98
N ILE A 95 -3.95 5.17 -6.65
CA ILE A 95 -2.92 5.31 -5.61
C ILE A 95 -3.45 4.80 -4.27
N LYS A 96 -4.68 5.17 -3.91
CA LYS A 96 -5.32 4.69 -2.68
C LYS A 96 -5.42 3.17 -2.64
N ALA A 97 -5.90 2.55 -3.72
CA ALA A 97 -6.03 1.10 -3.80
C ALA A 97 -4.66 0.40 -3.70
N ALA A 98 -3.66 0.86 -4.45
CA ALA A 98 -2.31 0.30 -4.43
C ALA A 98 -1.66 0.45 -3.05
N PHE A 99 -1.79 1.62 -2.42
CA PHE A 99 -1.24 1.87 -1.09
C PHE A 99 -1.93 1.04 0.00
N TYR A 100 -3.24 0.85 -0.11
CA TYR A 100 -3.99 -0.01 0.79
C TYR A 100 -3.52 -1.48 0.70
N LEU A 101 -3.40 -2.01 -0.52
CA LEU A 101 -2.90 -3.37 -0.75
C LEU A 101 -1.49 -3.55 -0.19
N TYR A 102 -0.57 -2.64 -0.52
CA TYR A 102 0.79 -2.66 0.00
C TYR A 102 0.84 -2.71 1.53
N CYS A 103 0.08 -1.84 2.21
CA CYS A 103 0.04 -1.81 3.67
C CYS A 103 -0.53 -3.10 4.25
N GLN A 104 -1.52 -3.72 3.59
CA GLN A 104 -2.09 -4.99 4.04
C GLN A 104 -1.09 -6.13 3.88
N ASP A 105 -0.51 -6.29 2.71
CA ASP A 105 0.45 -7.36 2.40
C ASP A 105 1.65 -7.26 3.35
N LEU A 106 2.21 -6.07 3.51
CA LEU A 106 3.31 -5.84 4.44
C LEU A 106 2.93 -6.14 5.90
N ALA A 107 1.75 -5.71 6.35
CA ALA A 107 1.31 -5.98 7.72
C ALA A 107 1.09 -7.48 7.98
N PHE A 108 0.56 -8.22 7.01
CA PHE A 108 0.41 -9.66 7.10
C PHE A 108 1.77 -10.37 7.14
N GLU A 109 2.69 -10.00 6.27
CA GLU A 109 4.05 -10.56 6.27
C GLU A 109 4.75 -10.33 7.61
N MET A 110 4.73 -9.08 8.10
CA MET A 110 5.28 -8.69 9.40
C MET A 110 4.67 -9.48 10.55
N PHE A 111 3.35 -9.67 10.52
CA PHE A 111 2.63 -10.47 11.53
C PHE A 111 3.06 -11.94 11.52
N ILE A 112 3.13 -12.57 10.34
CA ILE A 112 3.54 -13.97 10.20
C ILE A 112 5.00 -14.18 10.62
N GLN A 113 5.87 -13.22 10.31
CA GLN A 113 7.28 -13.26 10.71
C GLN A 113 7.50 -12.93 12.19
N GLY A 114 6.49 -12.39 12.88
CA GLY A 114 6.63 -11.89 14.25
C GLY A 114 7.49 -10.62 14.35
N ASN A 115 7.68 -9.91 13.24
CA ASN A 115 8.50 -8.70 13.15
C ASN A 115 7.62 -7.45 13.19
N GLN A 116 8.00 -6.46 13.97
CA GLN A 116 7.28 -5.19 14.06
C GLN A 116 7.94 -4.06 13.27
N VAL A 117 9.09 -4.34 12.66
CA VAL A 117 9.87 -3.37 11.89
C VAL A 117 10.07 -3.94 10.48
N ALA A 118 9.54 -3.23 9.49
CA ALA A 118 9.87 -3.48 8.10
C ALA A 118 11.29 -2.94 7.84
N THR A 119 12.18 -3.83 7.41
CA THR A 119 13.49 -3.44 6.88
C THR A 119 13.47 -3.71 5.39
N GLU A 120 14.01 -2.79 4.60
CA GLU A 120 14.19 -3.03 3.18
C GLU A 120 15.29 -4.09 3.04
N ASN A 121 14.90 -5.33 2.71
CA ASN A 121 15.87 -6.40 2.45
C ASN A 121 16.62 -6.07 1.16
N ASP A 122 17.94 -5.81 1.27
CA ASP A 122 18.82 -5.63 0.12
C ASP A 122 19.08 -6.94 -0.67
N TYR A 123 18.54 -8.07 -0.21
CA TYR A 123 18.77 -9.40 -0.78
C TYR A 123 17.55 -9.91 -1.54
N ARG A 124 17.63 -9.87 -2.87
CA ARG A 124 16.75 -10.62 -3.79
C ARG A 124 17.48 -11.87 -4.28
N GLU A 125 17.43 -12.95 -3.52
CA GLU A 125 18.02 -14.21 -4.02
C GLU A 125 17.20 -15.48 -3.76
N TYR A 126 15.93 -15.39 -3.35
CA TYR A 126 15.15 -16.62 -3.04
C TYR A 126 13.71 -16.65 -3.59
N GLU A 127 13.40 -15.92 -4.67
CA GLU A 127 12.09 -16.07 -5.34
C GLU A 127 12.10 -16.95 -6.60
N THR A 128 13.27 -17.36 -7.09
CA THR A 128 13.37 -18.30 -8.23
C THR A 128 12.92 -19.72 -7.88
N ASP A 129 12.95 -20.12 -6.61
CA ASP A 129 12.71 -21.52 -6.22
C ASP A 129 11.22 -21.90 -6.08
N LYS A 130 10.30 -20.92 -6.05
CA LYS A 130 8.86 -21.21 -5.95
C LYS A 130 8.17 -21.50 -7.28
N ILE A 131 8.84 -21.28 -8.42
CA ILE A 131 8.27 -21.50 -9.76
C ILE A 131 8.62 -22.89 -10.33
N TRP A 132 9.60 -23.61 -9.76
CA TRP A 132 10.14 -24.87 -10.32
C TRP A 132 9.50 -26.17 -9.80
N SER A 133 8.35 -26.13 -9.11
CA SER A 133 7.69 -27.36 -8.63
C SER A 133 6.39 -27.74 -9.34
N LYS A 134 6.01 -27.04 -10.42
CA LYS A 134 4.86 -27.43 -11.24
C LYS A 134 5.14 -27.20 -12.71
N LEU A 135 5.57 -28.27 -13.40
CA LEU A 135 5.04 -28.79 -14.66
C LEU A 135 6.14 -29.60 -15.35
N ASP A 136 6.21 -30.90 -15.08
CA ASP A 136 6.69 -31.85 -16.07
C ASP A 136 5.45 -32.37 -16.84
N PRO A 137 5.28 -32.06 -18.13
CA PRO A 137 4.34 -32.78 -18.95
C PRO A 137 4.99 -34.11 -19.36
N ILE A 138 4.51 -35.20 -18.76
CA ILE A 138 4.69 -36.55 -19.30
C ILE A 138 3.99 -36.58 -20.66
N ILE A 139 4.74 -36.75 -21.75
CA ILE A 139 4.21 -37.30 -22.99
C ILE A 139 5.22 -38.34 -23.51
N GLU A 140 4.90 -39.61 -23.25
CA GLU A 140 5.33 -40.72 -24.08
C GLU A 140 4.65 -40.60 -25.44
N THR A 141 5.43 -40.62 -26.54
CA THR A 141 5.10 -41.39 -27.76
C THR A 141 6.33 -41.50 -28.65
N GLU A 142 6.68 -42.74 -28.98
CA GLU A 142 7.76 -43.19 -29.84
C GLU A 142 7.54 -42.80 -31.33
N THR A 143 8.61 -42.44 -32.07
CA THR A 143 9.19 -43.22 -33.20
C THR A 143 9.99 -42.36 -34.23
N LYS A 144 11.30 -42.68 -34.34
CA LYS A 144 12.20 -42.81 -35.52
C LYS A 144 12.30 -41.69 -36.58
N SER A 145 13.49 -41.07 -36.73
CA SER A 145 14.56 -41.42 -37.72
C SER A 145 15.55 -40.27 -38.01
N GLU A 146 16.84 -40.58 -37.90
CA GLU A 146 18.08 -40.14 -38.60
C GLU A 146 18.28 -38.73 -39.21
N ASP A 147 19.43 -38.15 -38.80
CA ASP A 147 20.40 -37.28 -39.50
C ASP A 147 19.94 -36.09 -40.36
N GLU A 148 20.29 -34.86 -39.91
CA GLU A 148 21.05 -33.90 -40.74
C GLU A 148 21.56 -32.67 -39.92
N LYS A 149 22.89 -32.63 -39.76
CA LYS A 149 23.81 -31.47 -39.79
C LYS A 149 23.18 -30.07 -39.81
N LEU A 150 23.31 -29.29 -38.72
CA LEU A 150 23.19 -27.83 -38.79
C LEU A 150 24.21 -27.09 -37.90
N GLU A 151 24.69 -25.99 -38.47
CA GLU A 151 25.88 -25.20 -38.12
C GLU A 151 25.75 -24.46 -36.80
N ILE A 152 26.87 -24.43 -36.05
CA ILE A 152 27.06 -23.56 -34.89
C ILE A 152 27.10 -22.11 -35.39
N LYS A 153 26.05 -21.34 -35.13
CA LYS A 153 26.08 -19.88 -35.21
C LYS A 153 26.24 -19.31 -33.80
N GLU A 154 27.41 -18.74 -33.55
CA GLU A 154 27.64 -17.72 -32.52
C GLU A 154 26.60 -16.62 -32.71
N ASN A 155 25.59 -16.59 -31.83
CA ASN A 155 24.77 -15.42 -31.64
C ASN A 155 25.03 -14.93 -30.23
N GLU A 156 25.64 -13.75 -30.17
CA GLU A 156 25.80 -12.88 -29.03
C GLU A 156 24.87 -13.25 -27.88
N SER A 157 25.49 -13.64 -26.77
CA SER A 157 24.84 -13.64 -25.48
C SER A 157 24.28 -12.25 -25.24
N ASN A 158 23.03 -12.03 -25.63
CA ASN A 158 22.16 -11.07 -24.99
C ASN A 158 22.05 -11.54 -23.55
N THR A 159 23.04 -11.17 -22.74
CA THR A 159 22.87 -10.97 -21.31
C THR A 159 21.71 -10.00 -21.20
N THR A 160 20.50 -10.55 -21.16
CA THR A 160 19.35 -9.88 -20.62
C THR A 160 19.73 -9.62 -19.19
N VAL A 161 20.29 -8.43 -18.95
CA VAL A 161 20.35 -7.83 -17.63
C VAL A 161 18.93 -7.96 -17.11
N THR A 162 18.70 -8.95 -16.24
CA THR A 162 17.41 -9.20 -15.62
C THR A 162 17.10 -7.94 -14.85
N LYS A 163 16.35 -7.03 -15.48
CA LYS A 163 16.01 -5.74 -14.90
C LYS A 163 15.32 -6.06 -13.60
N LYS A 164 15.96 -5.69 -12.49
CA LYS A 164 15.40 -5.79 -11.14
C LYS A 164 13.97 -5.23 -11.20
N GLN A 165 12.94 -6.10 -11.18
CA GLN A 165 11.54 -5.67 -11.20
C GLN A 165 11.29 -4.78 -10.00
N ASP A 166 10.72 -3.60 -10.17
CA ASP A 166 10.48 -2.70 -9.04
C ASP A 166 9.53 -3.38 -8.05
N ALA A 167 9.79 -3.27 -6.73
CA ALA A 167 8.86 -3.79 -5.72
C ALA A 167 7.47 -3.13 -5.83
N TRP A 168 7.38 -1.98 -6.51
CA TRP A 168 6.14 -1.29 -6.83
C TRP A 168 5.45 -1.78 -8.11
N ASP A 169 6.12 -2.55 -8.97
CA ASP A 169 5.51 -3.07 -10.20
C ASP A 169 4.31 -3.96 -9.90
N GLN A 170 4.36 -4.73 -8.81
CA GLN A 170 3.25 -5.60 -8.37
C GLN A 170 1.99 -4.81 -7.94
N TYR A 171 2.15 -3.55 -7.51
CA TYR A 171 1.03 -2.73 -7.02
C TYR A 171 0.53 -1.73 -8.07
N PHE A 172 1.40 -1.28 -8.99
CA PHE A 172 1.08 -0.27 -9.98
C PHE A 172 0.98 -0.79 -11.42
N ASN A 173 1.20 -2.09 -11.68
CA ASN A 173 1.08 -2.70 -13.02
C ASN A 173 1.85 -1.93 -14.12
N GLY A 174 3.01 -1.35 -13.79
CA GLY A 174 3.80 -0.55 -14.73
C GLY A 174 3.19 0.80 -15.14
N ASP A 175 2.19 1.32 -14.41
CA ASP A 175 1.60 2.64 -14.65
C ASP A 175 2.66 3.75 -14.56
N SER A 176 2.39 4.84 -15.28
CA SER A 176 3.18 6.08 -15.32
C SER A 176 3.74 6.50 -13.96
N ILE A 177 2.94 6.37 -12.89
CA ILE A 177 3.34 6.75 -11.52
C ILE A 177 4.59 5.99 -11.05
N ALA A 178 4.71 4.69 -11.31
CA ALA A 178 5.90 3.91 -10.94
C ALA A 178 7.16 4.44 -11.66
N LYS A 179 7.01 4.89 -12.92
CA LYS A 179 8.11 5.44 -13.71
C LYS A 179 8.59 6.81 -13.22
N TYR A 180 7.71 7.61 -12.63
CA TYR A 180 8.01 9.00 -12.26
C TYR A 180 8.16 9.23 -10.75
N ALA A 181 7.52 8.44 -9.90
CA ALA A 181 7.64 8.58 -8.45
C ALA A 181 9.00 8.11 -7.93
N LEU A 182 9.69 7.21 -8.66
CA LEU A 182 10.85 6.49 -8.15
C LEU A 182 11.89 6.29 -9.27
N ARG A 183 12.59 7.36 -9.66
CA ARG A 183 13.84 7.17 -10.41
C ARG A 183 14.92 6.74 -9.42
N ARG A 184 15.24 5.45 -9.39
CA ARG A 184 16.29 4.89 -8.52
C ARG A 184 17.64 5.49 -8.93
N VAL A 185 18.24 6.30 -8.06
CA VAL A 185 19.54 6.97 -8.32
C VAL A 185 20.73 6.09 -7.86
N GLY A 186 20.46 4.86 -7.41
CA GLY A 186 21.45 3.99 -6.74
C GLY A 186 21.39 4.15 -5.21
N ASP A 187 21.91 3.17 -4.47
CA ASP A 187 21.91 3.11 -2.99
C ASP A 187 20.54 3.39 -2.33
N ASN A 188 19.46 2.88 -2.92
CA ASN A 188 18.07 3.09 -2.45
C ASN A 188 17.71 4.57 -2.20
N LYS A 189 18.39 5.50 -2.90
CA LYS A 189 18.04 6.92 -2.89
C LYS A 189 17.00 7.17 -3.97
N TYR A 190 15.84 7.62 -3.52
CA TYR A 190 14.77 8.10 -4.36
C TYR A 190 14.83 9.62 -4.40
N GLN A 191 14.99 10.16 -5.60
CA GLN A 191 14.94 11.59 -5.84
C GLN A 191 13.64 11.91 -6.59
N PHE A 192 12.95 12.94 -6.10
CA PHE A 192 11.82 13.56 -6.79
C PHE A 192 12.32 14.54 -7.85
#